data_AF-A0A0F8ZXR0-F1
#
_entry.id   AF-A0A0F8ZXR0-F1
#
_cell.length_a   1.000
_cell.length_b   1.000
_cell.length_c   1.000
_cell.angle_alpha   90.00
_cell.angle_beta   90.00
_cell.angle_gamma   90.00
#
_symmetry.space_group_name_H-M   'P 1'
#
loop_
_entity.id
_entity.type
_entity.pdbx_description
1 polymer ?
#
loop_
_entity_poly.entity_id
_entity_poly.type
_entity_poly.pdbx_seq_one_letter_code
_entity_poly.pdbx_strand_id
1 'polypeptide(L)'
;GDVIISLTTQTSPHGFSGSVWPLFVNGEITKVYITIYDVDKISLNGLYSVLMHEMGHALGLGHSTAPEEVMYVKITTPYPYVTPCMMLALDQAYQENKPGLVTCLK
;
A
#
# COMPACT_ATOMS: atom_id res chain seq x y z
N GLY A 1 -5.64 7.25 -14.59
CA GLY A 1 -4.39 6.49 -14.46
C GLY A 1 -4.68 5.02 -14.39
N ASP A 2 -3.70 4.18 -14.70
CA ASP A 2 -3.84 2.73 -14.69
C ASP A 2 -3.21 2.12 -13.43
N VAL A 3 -3.85 1.12 -12.83
CA VAL A 3 -3.22 0.28 -11.80
C VAL A 3 -3.04 -1.12 -12.34
N ILE A 4 -1.80 -1.59 -12.38
CA ILE A 4 -1.43 -2.91 -12.89
C ILE A 4 -0.95 -3.75 -11.71
N ILE A 5 -1.69 -4.83 -11.41
CA ILE A 5 -1.37 -5.76 -10.33
C ILE A 5 -0.79 -7.03 -10.95
N SER A 6 0.45 -7.35 -10.59
CA SER A 6 1.15 -8.57 -11.00
C SER A 6 1.31 -9.51 -9.82
N LEU A 7 0.84 -10.74 -9.97
CA LEU A 7 1.00 -11.81 -8.98
C LEU A 7 2.14 -12.73 -9.45
N THR A 8 3.11 -13.00 -8.58
CA THR A 8 4.26 -13.84 -8.90
C THR A 8 4.58 -14.81 -7.78
N THR A 9 5.01 -16.02 -8.14
CA THR A 9 5.52 -17.04 -7.22
C THR A 9 7.02 -16.85 -6.92
N GLN A 10 7.66 -15.88 -7.57
CA GLN A 10 9.03 -15.52 -7.27
C GLN A 10 9.12 -14.90 -5.88
N THR A 11 10.21 -15.19 -5.17
CA THR A 11 10.54 -14.55 -3.91
C THR A 11 11.17 -13.20 -4.17
N SER A 12 10.76 -12.18 -3.41
CA SER A 12 11.38 -10.85 -3.51
C SER A 12 12.87 -10.93 -3.14
N PRO A 13 13.79 -10.32 -3.93
CA PRO A 13 15.21 -10.25 -3.60
C PRO A 13 15.50 -9.59 -2.25
N HIS A 14 14.57 -8.79 -1.76
CA HIS A 14 14.67 -8.04 -0.50
C HIS A 14 13.78 -8.61 0.61
N GLY A 15 13.08 -9.72 0.36
CA GLY A 15 12.21 -10.38 1.34
C GLY A 15 10.86 -9.69 1.59
N PHE A 16 10.44 -8.77 0.71
CA PHE A 16 9.12 -8.13 0.79
C PHE A 16 8.02 -9.00 0.18
N SER A 17 6.80 -8.95 0.74
CA SER A 17 5.63 -9.63 0.19
C SER A 17 4.95 -8.84 -0.93
N GLY A 18 5.18 -7.53 -1.00
CA GLY A 18 4.62 -6.62 -2.00
C GLY A 18 5.60 -5.49 -2.36
N SER A 19 5.37 -4.83 -3.48
CA SER A 19 6.10 -3.62 -3.87
C SER A 19 5.27 -2.77 -4.81
N VAL A 20 5.38 -1.45 -4.67
CA VAL A 20 4.69 -0.45 -5.49
C VAL A 20 5.67 0.45 -6.23
N TRP A 21 5.41 0.65 -7.52
CA TRP A 21 6.17 1.54 -8.39
C TRP A 21 5.22 2.50 -9.13
N PRO A 22 5.10 3.76 -8.65
CA PRO A 22 4.33 4.78 -9.35
C PRO A 22 5.12 5.36 -10.53
N LEU A 23 4.44 5.60 -11.65
CA LEU A 23 4.93 6.30 -12.84
C LEU A 23 4.31 7.68 -12.89
N PHE A 24 5.17 8.69 -12.82
CA PHE A 24 4.78 10.09 -12.91
C PHE A 24 4.98 10.62 -14.33
N VAL A 25 3.96 11.29 -14.87
CA VAL A 25 4.07 12.08 -16.10
C VAL A 25 3.53 13.46 -15.79
N ASN A 26 4.33 14.49 -16.06
CA ASN A 26 4.00 15.90 -15.76
C ASN A 26 3.64 16.17 -14.27
N GLY A 27 4.23 15.40 -13.34
CA GLY A 27 3.96 15.55 -11.91
C GLY A 27 2.71 14.82 -11.42
N GLU A 28 1.96 14.16 -12.30
CA GLU A 28 0.78 13.37 -11.96
C GLU A 28 1.07 11.87 -12.01
N ILE A 29 0.49 11.10 -11.10
CA ILE A 29 0.54 9.64 -11.14
C ILE A 29 -0.34 9.16 -12.31
N THR A 30 0.30 8.67 -13.37
CA THR A 30 -0.42 8.18 -14.56
C THR A 30 -0.59 6.67 -14.55
N LYS A 31 0.34 5.94 -13.94
CA LYS A 31 0.30 4.49 -13.85
C LYS A 31 0.95 4.03 -12.57
N VAL A 32 0.43 2.98 -11.96
CA VAL A 32 1.05 2.34 -10.79
C VAL A 32 1.19 0.84 -11.05
N TYR A 33 2.38 0.32 -10.78
CA TYR A 33 2.64 -1.11 -10.81
C TYR A 33 2.73 -1.64 -9.39
N ILE A 34 1.90 -2.63 -9.08
CA ILE A 34 1.92 -3.37 -7.83
C ILE A 34 2.37 -4.79 -8.16
N THR A 35 3.41 -5.27 -7.49
CA THR A 35 3.86 -6.67 -7.60
C THR A 35 3.71 -7.34 -6.25
N ILE A 36 2.99 -8.46 -6.20
CA ILE A 36 2.86 -9.31 -5.00
C ILE A 36 3.63 -10.60 -5.23
N TYR A 37 4.54 -10.90 -4.30
CA TYR A 37 5.49 -12.01 -4.36
C TYR A 37 5.00 -13.21 -3.55
N ASP A 38 5.61 -14.38 -3.78
CA ASP A 38 5.35 -15.64 -3.05
C ASP A 38 3.84 -15.96 -2.93
N VAL A 39 3.04 -15.66 -3.97
CA VAL A 39 1.56 -15.79 -3.91
C VAL A 39 1.07 -17.22 -3.69
N ASP A 40 1.92 -18.22 -3.95
CA ASP A 40 1.69 -19.63 -3.68
C ASP A 40 1.87 -20.01 -2.20
N LYS A 41 2.53 -19.14 -1.41
CA LYS A 41 2.81 -19.36 0.02
C LYS A 41 1.99 -18.45 0.93
N ILE A 42 1.23 -17.52 0.37
CA ILE A 42 0.39 -16.57 1.11
C ILE A 42 -1.06 -17.06 1.11
N SER A 43 -1.74 -16.94 2.26
CA SER A 43 -3.17 -17.25 2.34
C SER A 43 -4.00 -16.20 1.61
N LEU A 44 -5.24 -16.54 1.21
CA LEU A 44 -6.12 -15.57 0.54
C LEU A 44 -6.30 -14.26 1.35
N ASN A 45 -6.42 -14.38 2.67
CA ASN A 45 -6.51 -13.20 3.55
C ASN A 45 -5.19 -12.42 3.58
N GLY A 46 -4.04 -13.11 3.62
CA GLY A 46 -2.74 -12.45 3.55
C GLY A 46 -2.54 -11.71 2.23
N LEU A 47 -2.99 -12.29 1.11
CA LEU A 47 -2.95 -11.66 -0.21
C LEU A 47 -3.80 -10.38 -0.23
N TYR A 48 -4.99 -10.44 0.36
CA TYR A 48 -5.86 -9.26 0.51
C TYR A 48 -5.21 -8.18 1.38
N SER A 49 -4.59 -8.54 2.52
CA SER A 49 -3.86 -7.59 3.37
C SER A 49 -2.68 -6.93 2.65
N VAL A 50 -1.86 -7.70 1.95
CA VAL A 50 -0.73 -7.17 1.18
C VAL A 50 -1.24 -6.25 0.07
N LEU A 51 -2.23 -6.68 -0.70
CA LEU A 51 -2.79 -5.88 -1.79
C LEU A 51 -3.35 -4.54 -1.27
N MET A 52 -4.07 -4.55 -0.14
CA MET A 52 -4.62 -3.33 0.46
C MET A 52 -3.51 -2.36 0.93
N HIS A 53 -2.43 -2.89 1.51
CA HIS A 53 -1.26 -2.08 1.90
C HIS A 53 -0.60 -1.43 0.68
N GLU A 54 -0.29 -2.22 -0.34
CA GLU A 54 0.33 -1.72 -1.57
C GLU A 54 -0.59 -0.74 -2.32
N MET A 55 -1.91 -0.97 -2.31
CA MET A 55 -2.87 -0.03 -2.86
C MET A 55 -2.87 1.30 -2.12
N GLY A 56 -2.66 1.30 -0.79
CA GLY A 56 -2.49 2.54 -0.03
C GLY A 56 -1.30 3.35 -0.53
N HIS A 57 -0.15 2.70 -0.77
CA HIS A 57 1.00 3.36 -1.40
C HIS A 57 0.70 3.88 -2.80
N ALA A 58 -0.03 3.10 -3.62
CA ALA A 58 -0.45 3.52 -4.95
C ALA A 58 -1.31 4.79 -4.93
N LEU A 59 -2.08 4.99 -3.87
CA LEU A 59 -2.92 6.16 -3.65
C LEU A 59 -2.19 7.33 -2.96
N GLY A 60 -0.90 7.18 -2.66
CA GLY A 60 -0.08 8.24 -2.06
C GLY A 60 0.09 8.17 -0.54
N LEU A 61 -0.38 7.10 0.12
CA LEU A 61 -0.19 6.91 1.55
C LEU A 61 1.22 6.40 1.87
N GLY A 62 1.85 6.98 2.88
CA GLY A 62 3.04 6.41 3.52
C GLY A 62 2.68 5.31 4.54
N HIS A 63 3.69 4.71 5.15
CA HIS A 63 3.47 3.78 6.26
C HIS A 63 2.81 4.49 7.45
N SER A 64 1.93 3.77 8.13
CA SER A 64 1.43 4.15 9.46
C SER A 64 2.41 3.74 10.55
N THR A 65 2.35 4.45 11.69
CA THR A 65 3.05 4.09 12.93
C THR A 65 2.22 3.18 13.84
N ALA A 66 0.93 2.99 13.55
CA ALA A 66 0.00 2.20 14.34
C ALA A 66 -0.02 0.73 13.86
N PRO A 67 0.40 -0.25 14.68
CA PRO A 67 0.56 -1.64 14.27
C PRO A 67 -0.73 -2.37 13.88
N GLU A 68 -1.88 -1.85 14.31
CA GLU A 68 -3.21 -2.34 13.98
C GLU A 68 -3.69 -1.91 12.58
N GLU A 69 -3.05 -0.91 11.97
CA GLU A 69 -3.47 -0.37 10.68
C GLU A 69 -2.87 -1.14 9.51
N VAL A 70 -3.62 -1.23 8.41
CA VAL A 70 -3.16 -1.94 7.20
C VAL A 70 -1.92 -1.29 6.59
N MET A 71 -1.69 0.02 6.78
CA MET A 71 -0.47 0.71 6.30
C MET A 71 0.74 0.54 7.23
N TYR A 72 0.66 -0.26 8.30
CA TYR A 72 1.83 -0.54 9.11
C TYR A 72 2.87 -1.34 8.31
N VAL A 73 4.15 -1.02 8.49
CA VAL A 73 5.28 -1.61 7.72
C VAL A 73 5.34 -3.14 7.77
N LYS A 74 4.84 -3.76 8.84
CA LYS A 74 4.74 -5.22 8.96
C LYS A 74 3.28 -5.60 9.10
N ILE A 75 2.70 -6.15 8.05
CA ILE A 75 1.32 -6.60 8.05
C ILE A 75 1.16 -7.77 9.04
N THR A 76 0.58 -7.47 10.19
CA THR A 76 0.22 -8.45 11.22
C THR A 76 -1.29 -8.70 11.27
N THR A 77 -2.08 -7.90 10.55
CA THR A 77 -3.53 -7.94 10.55
C THR A 77 -4.04 -9.01 9.56
N PRO A 78 -4.82 -10.01 10.03
CA PRO A 78 -5.42 -11.01 9.14
C PRO A 78 -6.65 -10.47 8.39
N TYR A 79 -7.17 -9.31 8.80
CA TYR A 79 -8.31 -8.63 8.20
C TYR A 79 -7.95 -7.14 8.05
N PRO A 80 -7.53 -6.71 6.86
CA PRO A 80 -7.18 -5.32 6.63
C PRO A 80 -8.49 -4.53 6.57
N TYR A 81 -8.60 -3.49 7.38
CA TYR A 81 -9.70 -2.53 7.29
C TYR A 81 -9.12 -1.13 7.16
N VAL A 82 -9.82 -0.29 6.39
CA VAL A 82 -9.48 1.11 6.24
C VAL A 82 -9.98 1.85 7.47
N THR A 83 -9.08 2.44 8.24
CA THR A 83 -9.43 3.20 9.43
C THR A 83 -9.89 4.62 9.06
N PRO A 84 -10.68 5.29 9.92
CA PRO A 84 -10.95 6.72 9.74
C PRO A 84 -9.67 7.56 9.65
N CYS A 85 -8.59 7.18 10.36
CA CYS A 85 -7.33 7.89 10.25
C CYS A 85 -6.73 7.80 8.84
N MET A 86 -6.75 6.61 8.24
CA MET A 86 -6.30 6.43 6.86
C MET A 86 -7.11 7.26 5.87
N MET A 87 -8.43 7.37 6.05
CA MET A 87 -9.28 8.21 5.21
C MET A 87 -8.91 9.70 5.33
N LEU A 88 -8.61 10.18 6.55
CA LEU A 88 -8.15 11.56 6.77
C LEU A 88 -6.77 11.80 6.14
N ALA A 89 -5.85 10.85 6.28
CA ALA A 89 -4.53 10.96 5.67
C ALA A 89 -4.60 10.96 4.14
N LEU A 90 -5.54 10.19 3.57
CA LEU A 90 -5.83 10.20 2.14
C LEU A 90 -6.36 11.59 1.72
N ASP A 91 -7.37 12.11 2.41
CA ASP A 91 -7.93 13.44 2.12
C ASP A 91 -6.83 14.53 2.19
N GLN A 92 -6.00 14.51 3.23
CA GLN A 92 -4.86 15.43 3.36
C GLN A 92 -3.87 15.29 2.19
N ALA A 93 -3.54 14.07 1.76
CA ALA A 93 -2.63 13.84 0.65
C ALA A 93 -3.14 14.47 -0.66
N TYR A 94 -4.45 14.39 -0.93
CA TYR A 94 -5.07 14.94 -2.14
C TYR A 94 -5.39 16.44 -2.04
N GLN A 95 -5.80 16.95 -0.87
CA GLN A 95 -6.16 18.36 -0.68
C GLN A 95 -4.93 19.27 -0.49
N GLU A 96 -3.92 18.81 0.25
CA GLU A 96 -2.75 19.64 0.58
C GLU A 96 -1.55 19.42 -0.36
N ASN A 97 -1.67 18.52 -1.33
CA ASN A 97 -0.60 18.13 -2.25
C ASN A 97 0.71 17.73 -1.53
N LYS A 98 0.57 17.09 -0.35
CA LYS A 98 1.66 16.60 0.50
C LYS A 98 1.67 15.07 0.51
N PRO A 99 2.14 14.40 -0.55
CA PRO A 99 2.39 12.96 -0.49
C PRO A 99 3.60 12.72 0.41
N GLY A 100 3.46 11.93 1.48
CA GLY A 100 4.66 11.38 2.14
C GLY A 100 4.63 11.04 3.63
N LEU A 101 3.60 11.36 4.42
CA LEU A 101 3.55 10.87 5.80
C LEU A 101 2.11 10.76 6.32
N VAL A 102 1.66 9.53 6.55
CA VAL A 102 0.41 9.25 7.29
C VAL A 102 0.70 9.51 8.76
N THR A 103 0.50 10.75 9.20
CA THR A 103 0.70 11.10 10.62
C THR A 103 -0.64 10.95 11.34
N CYS A 104 -0.95 9.72 11.74
CA CYS A 104 -2.08 9.46 12.61
C CYS A 104 -1.77 10.00 14.01
N LEU A 105 -2.28 11.19 14.33
CA LEU A 105 -2.30 11.69 15.70
C LEU A 105 -3.38 10.89 16.45
N LYS A 106 -2.96 10.17 17.50
CA LYS A 106 -3.85 9.55 18.48
C LYS A 106 -4.76 10.57 19.15
#